data_AF-A0A7X8A7I7-F1
#
_entry.id   AF-A0A7X8A7I7-F1
#
_cell.length_a   1.000
_cell.length_b   1.000
_cell.length_c   1.000
_cell.angle_alpha   90.00
_cell.angle_beta   90.00
_cell.angle_gamma   90.00
#
_symmetry.space_group_name_H-M   'P 1'
#
loop_
_entity.id
_entity.type
_entity.pdbx_description
1 polymer ?
#
loop_
_entity_poly.entity_id
_entity_poly.type
_entity_poly.pdbx_seq_one_letter_code
_entity_poly.pdbx_strand_id
1 'polypeptide(L)'
;MSDQGSFLQTLNLLENKWLDILKKECLRCFSNNFLPSHDCSHHARVWNYARQIILSAGNRYLLSAEETEILLLACFFHDTGMSIDPGPRHGQFSRNLCSDFLQRTGTVIPEADILLSIVAEHDQKDTMEAAGEKDMKSRLLALLHVADDLDAFGATGIYRYTEIYLIRGIPSRNIPGNILPNLESRFNRMREMFPADSDLLQTHFKRFSYTRQFFSDCMSTPAGLTDFAFLTEKIAALILEQKHTPITFAQKIIQHPGTPFLIRQWARDFEKELGAF
;
A
#
# COMPACT_ATOMS: atom_id res chain seq x y z
N MET A 1 -2.74 22.63 25.67
CA MET A 1 -2.89 22.40 24.22
C MET A 1 -3.62 21.08 24.07
N SER A 2 -4.63 20.96 23.21
CA SER A 2 -5.27 19.66 22.99
C SER A 2 -4.23 18.66 22.47
N ASP A 3 -4.32 17.40 22.88
CA ASP A 3 -3.35 16.35 22.49
C ASP A 3 -3.16 16.32 20.96
N GLN A 4 -4.26 16.49 20.19
CA GLN A 4 -4.21 16.58 18.71
C GLN A 4 -3.30 17.68 18.16
N GLY A 5 -3.20 18.84 18.81
CA GLY A 5 -2.33 19.93 18.36
C GLY A 5 -0.84 19.58 18.50
N SER A 6 -0.50 18.80 19.52
CA SER A 6 0.86 18.28 19.75
C SER A 6 1.23 17.18 18.73
N PHE A 7 0.28 16.30 18.38
CA PHE A 7 0.47 15.27 17.35
C PHE A 7 0.72 15.85 15.98
N LEU A 8 -0.08 16.84 15.56
CA LEU A 8 0.10 17.47 14.26
C LEU A 8 1.45 18.18 14.15
N GLN A 9 1.92 18.81 15.24
CA GLN A 9 3.26 19.40 15.29
C GLN A 9 4.34 18.33 15.16
N THR A 10 4.23 17.23 15.89
CA THR A 10 5.18 16.11 15.81
C THR A 10 5.24 15.52 14.40
N LEU A 11 4.08 15.29 13.77
CA LEU A 11 4.00 14.81 12.39
C LEU A 11 4.66 15.78 11.41
N ASN A 12 4.37 17.08 11.51
CA ASN A 12 4.96 18.08 10.62
C ASN A 12 6.50 18.15 10.80
N LEU A 13 7.01 18.02 12.03
CA LEU A 13 8.45 17.98 12.29
C LEU A 13 9.10 16.74 11.66
N LEU A 14 8.47 15.57 11.81
CA LEU A 14 8.97 14.32 11.22
C LEU A 14 8.86 14.33 9.69
N GLU A 15 7.81 14.90 9.12
CA GLU A 15 7.66 15.09 7.67
C GLU A 15 8.78 15.96 7.10
N ASN A 16 9.04 17.11 7.72
CA ASN A 16 10.15 18.00 7.32
C ASN A 16 11.52 17.32 7.46
N LYS A 17 11.67 16.45 8.46
CA LYS A 17 12.91 15.69 8.68
C LYS A 17 13.11 14.60 7.64
N TRP A 18 12.05 13.84 7.32
CA TRP A 18 12.20 12.55 6.65
C TRP A 18 11.65 12.46 5.24
N LEU A 19 10.54 13.11 4.93
CA LEU A 19 9.73 12.75 3.74
C LEU A 19 10.55 12.83 2.44
N ASP A 20 11.29 13.91 2.24
CA ASP A 20 12.11 14.09 1.02
C ASP A 20 13.30 13.14 0.96
N ILE A 21 13.92 12.84 2.11
CA ILE A 21 15.05 11.92 2.21
C ILE A 21 14.59 10.50 1.89
N LEU A 22 13.46 10.08 2.46
CA LEU A 22 12.89 8.75 2.25
C LEU A 22 12.37 8.56 0.83
N LYS A 23 11.76 9.58 0.22
CA LYS A 23 11.39 9.53 -1.20
C LYS A 23 12.60 9.30 -2.09
N LYS A 24 13.70 10.05 -1.87
CA LYS A 24 14.94 9.88 -2.63
C LYS A 24 15.55 8.50 -2.43
N GLU A 25 15.55 8.00 -1.19
CA GLU A 25 16.06 6.67 -0.88
C GLU A 25 15.21 5.56 -1.51
N CYS A 26 13.89 5.68 -1.46
CA CYS A 26 12.98 4.73 -2.11
C CYS A 26 13.19 4.73 -3.63
N LEU A 27 13.26 5.91 -4.26
CA LEU A 27 13.60 6.02 -5.69
C LEU A 27 14.96 5.38 -6.02
N ARG A 28 15.96 5.51 -5.13
CA ARG A 28 17.25 4.84 -5.27
C ARG A 28 17.09 3.32 -5.25
N CYS A 29 16.32 2.76 -4.32
CA CYS A 29 16.03 1.32 -4.24
C CYS A 29 15.40 0.79 -5.53
N PHE A 30 14.42 1.50 -6.10
CA PHE A 30 13.72 1.09 -7.32
C PHE A 30 14.37 1.55 -8.63
N SER A 31 15.53 2.22 -8.59
CA SER A 31 16.17 2.83 -9.77
C SER A 31 16.44 1.86 -10.92
N ASN A 32 16.70 0.59 -10.61
CA ASN A 32 16.99 -0.46 -11.59
C ASN A 32 15.84 -1.46 -11.78
N ASN A 33 14.70 -1.27 -11.09
CA ASN A 33 13.58 -2.18 -11.16
C ASN A 33 12.26 -1.41 -11.33
N PHE A 34 11.63 -1.58 -12.48
CA PHE A 34 10.36 -0.96 -12.79
C PHE A 34 9.19 -1.77 -12.21
N LEU A 35 8.71 -1.35 -11.04
CA LEU A 35 7.56 -1.93 -10.33
C LEU A 35 6.60 -0.83 -9.83
N PRO A 36 5.88 -0.15 -10.74
CA PRO A 36 5.07 1.02 -10.39
C PRO A 36 3.93 0.78 -9.37
N SER A 37 3.46 -0.45 -9.17
CA SER A 37 2.50 -0.76 -8.09
C SER A 37 3.09 -0.71 -6.68
N HIS A 38 4.42 -0.80 -6.54
CA HIS A 38 5.12 -0.85 -5.25
C HIS A 38 6.29 0.15 -5.19
N ASP A 39 6.35 1.10 -6.12
CA ASP A 39 7.41 2.11 -6.14
C ASP A 39 7.18 3.22 -5.09
N CYS A 40 7.98 4.29 -5.17
CA CYS A 40 7.89 5.44 -4.26
C CYS A 40 6.47 6.02 -4.13
N SER A 41 5.62 5.93 -5.16
CA SER A 41 4.24 6.41 -5.10
C SER A 41 3.40 5.59 -4.12
N HIS A 42 3.60 4.26 -4.09
CA HIS A 42 2.95 3.38 -3.12
C HIS A 42 3.37 3.74 -1.69
N HIS A 43 4.68 3.81 -1.43
CA HIS A 43 5.21 4.16 -0.11
C HIS A 43 4.70 5.53 0.39
N ALA A 44 4.59 6.52 -0.50
CA ALA A 44 4.03 7.83 -0.17
C ALA A 44 2.53 7.76 0.19
N ARG A 45 1.74 6.91 -0.46
CA ARG A 45 0.33 6.69 -0.08
C ARG A 45 0.23 5.98 1.27
N VAL A 46 1.05 4.96 1.53
CA VAL A 46 1.11 4.27 2.83
C VAL A 46 1.47 5.24 3.96
N TRP A 47 2.45 6.11 3.76
CA TRP A 47 2.75 7.21 4.69
C TRP A 47 1.52 8.08 4.98
N ASN A 48 0.83 8.53 3.92
CA ASN A 48 -0.37 9.35 4.06
C ASN A 48 -1.51 8.63 4.78
N TYR A 49 -1.64 7.31 4.61
CA TYR A 49 -2.61 6.50 5.34
C TYR A 49 -2.21 6.33 6.81
N ALA A 50 -0.95 6.09 7.12
CA ALA A 50 -0.45 6.06 8.50
C ALA A 50 -0.75 7.40 9.21
N ARG A 51 -0.52 8.53 8.53
CA ARG A 51 -0.87 9.87 9.04
C ARG A 51 -2.37 10.00 9.32
N GLN A 52 -3.23 9.57 8.40
CA GLN A 52 -4.69 9.59 8.61
C GLN A 52 -5.10 8.73 9.80
N ILE A 53 -4.55 7.52 9.90
CA ILE A 53 -4.79 6.59 11.02
C ILE A 53 -4.44 7.24 12.36
N ILE A 54 -3.25 7.82 12.49
CA ILE A 54 -2.78 8.48 13.72
C ILE A 54 -3.70 9.64 14.10
N LEU A 55 -4.12 10.46 13.13
CA LEU A 55 -4.99 11.62 13.37
C LEU A 55 -6.44 11.22 13.70
N SER A 56 -6.96 10.15 13.07
CA SER A 56 -8.32 9.65 13.27
C SER A 56 -8.48 8.77 14.51
N ALA A 57 -7.40 8.15 14.98
CA ALA A 57 -7.39 7.32 16.18
C ALA A 57 -7.77 8.07 17.47
N GLY A 58 -7.65 9.40 17.47
CA GLY A 58 -7.77 10.21 18.69
C GLY A 58 -6.83 9.68 19.78
N ASN A 59 -7.34 9.51 20.99
CA ASN A 59 -6.56 9.03 22.12
C ASN A 59 -6.38 7.49 22.18
N ARG A 60 -6.93 6.71 21.23
CA ARG A 60 -6.85 5.23 21.26
C ARG A 60 -5.47 4.69 20.92
N TYR A 61 -4.73 5.39 20.06
CA TYR A 61 -3.38 5.00 19.63
C TYR A 61 -2.43 6.20 19.78
N LEU A 62 -2.32 6.71 21.01
CA LEU A 62 -1.35 7.76 21.33
C LEU A 62 0.06 7.20 21.14
N LEU A 63 0.71 7.60 20.05
CA LEU A 63 2.10 7.23 19.78
C LEU A 63 3.04 8.27 20.42
N SER A 64 4.17 7.82 20.94
CA SER A 64 5.28 8.73 21.22
C SER A 64 5.84 9.32 19.91
N ALA A 65 6.66 10.37 20.01
CA ALA A 65 7.36 10.92 18.84
C ALA A 65 8.28 9.87 18.20
N GLU A 66 8.92 9.04 19.02
CA GLU A 66 9.78 7.93 18.61
C GLU A 66 9.00 6.83 17.90
N GLU A 67 7.86 6.42 18.46
CA GLU A 67 6.95 5.45 17.84
C GLU A 67 6.41 5.93 16.49
N THR A 68 6.07 7.22 16.42
CA THR A 68 5.64 7.86 15.18
C THR A 68 6.76 7.85 14.15
N GLU A 69 7.98 8.21 14.54
CA GLU A 69 9.15 8.20 13.66
C GLU A 69 9.44 6.80 13.10
N ILE A 70 9.39 5.76 13.95
CA ILE A 70 9.60 4.37 13.53
C ILE A 70 8.52 3.92 12.54
N LEU A 71 7.24 4.19 12.82
CA LEU A 71 6.14 3.83 11.91
C LEU A 71 6.34 4.46 10.53
N LEU A 72 6.67 5.76 10.51
CA LEU A 72 6.86 6.54 9.30
C LEU A 72 8.06 6.05 8.47
N LEU A 73 9.19 5.72 9.12
CA LEU A 73 10.31 5.05 8.46
C LEU A 73 9.90 3.69 7.89
N ALA A 74 9.16 2.88 8.66
CA ALA A 74 8.69 1.57 8.22
C ALA A 74 7.77 1.66 6.99
N CYS A 75 6.90 2.68 6.90
CA CYS A 75 6.07 2.92 5.71
C CYS A 75 6.90 3.04 4.43
N PHE A 76 8.07 3.67 4.47
CA PHE A 76 8.95 3.81 3.30
C PHE A 76 9.86 2.61 3.04
N PHE A 77 10.16 1.79 4.05
CA PHE A 77 11.08 0.67 3.88
C PHE A 77 10.40 -0.68 3.68
N HIS A 78 9.18 -0.90 4.17
CA HIS A 78 8.54 -2.23 4.26
C HIS A 78 8.64 -3.04 2.94
N ASP A 79 8.32 -2.42 1.81
CA ASP A 79 8.34 -3.03 0.49
C ASP A 79 9.57 -2.70 -0.40
N THR A 80 10.59 -2.01 0.13
CA THR A 80 11.78 -1.66 -0.69
C THR A 80 12.53 -2.89 -1.21
N GLY A 81 12.46 -4.02 -0.51
CA GLY A 81 13.01 -5.31 -0.93
C GLY A 81 12.31 -5.91 -2.15
N MET A 82 11.11 -5.46 -2.51
CA MET A 82 10.43 -5.82 -3.78
C MET A 82 11.23 -5.36 -5.00
N SER A 83 12.12 -4.36 -4.84
CA SER A 83 13.07 -3.96 -5.87
C SER A 83 14.10 -5.05 -6.20
N ILE A 84 14.35 -6.00 -5.29
CA ILE A 84 15.32 -7.09 -5.41
C ILE A 84 14.62 -8.43 -5.65
N ASP A 85 13.61 -8.75 -4.86
CA ASP A 85 12.85 -10.01 -4.92
C ASP A 85 11.36 -9.71 -4.69
N PRO A 86 10.47 -9.89 -5.67
CA PRO A 86 9.02 -9.68 -5.49
C PRO A 86 8.31 -10.85 -4.76
N GLY A 87 9.08 -11.88 -4.37
CA GLY A 87 8.64 -13.09 -3.71
C GLY A 87 8.78 -13.04 -2.18
N PRO A 88 8.74 -14.20 -1.50
CA PRO A 88 8.62 -14.29 -0.04
C PRO A 88 9.76 -13.68 0.78
N ARG A 89 10.91 -13.38 0.16
CA ARG A 89 12.09 -12.85 0.87
C ARG A 89 12.16 -11.32 0.87
N HIS A 90 11.21 -10.63 0.23
CA HIS A 90 11.24 -9.17 0.11
C HIS A 90 11.40 -8.47 1.47
N GLY A 91 10.69 -8.91 2.52
CA GLY A 91 10.85 -8.34 3.87
C GLY A 91 12.28 -8.37 4.40
N GLN A 92 13.02 -9.47 4.20
CA GLN A 92 14.43 -9.55 4.62
C GLN A 92 15.32 -8.60 3.82
N PHE A 93 15.07 -8.45 2.52
CA PHE A 93 15.79 -7.47 1.70
C PHE A 93 15.45 -6.03 2.10
N SER A 94 14.19 -5.73 2.39
CA SER A 94 13.74 -4.45 2.94
C SER A 94 14.46 -4.09 4.24
N ARG A 95 14.60 -5.06 5.16
CA ARG A 95 15.35 -4.89 6.41
C ARG A 95 16.80 -4.50 6.13
N ASN A 96 17.45 -5.21 5.20
CA ASN A 96 18.85 -4.95 4.86
C ASN A 96 19.03 -3.56 4.24
N LEU A 97 18.12 -3.15 3.36
CA LEU A 97 18.11 -1.80 2.76
C LEU A 97 17.88 -0.70 3.80
N CYS A 98 16.99 -0.94 4.76
CA CYS A 98 16.76 -0.02 5.89
C CYS A 98 18.01 0.10 6.77
N SER A 99 18.65 -1.03 7.11
CA SER A 99 19.88 -1.03 7.91
C SER A 99 21.04 -0.30 7.21
N ASP A 100 21.22 -0.55 5.91
CA ASP A 100 22.20 0.16 5.07
C ASP A 100 21.94 1.67 5.05
N PHE A 101 20.67 2.09 4.90
CA PHE A 101 20.30 3.51 4.96
C PHE A 101 20.68 4.15 6.29
N LEU A 102 20.36 3.51 7.42
CA LEU A 102 20.70 4.03 8.75
C LEU A 102 22.22 4.18 8.91
N GLN A 103 22.99 3.19 8.46
CA GLN A 103 24.45 3.21 8.52
C GLN A 103 25.05 4.31 7.62
N ARG A 104 24.62 4.41 6.36
CA ARG A 104 25.15 5.40 5.40
C ARG A 104 24.84 6.83 5.79
N THR A 105 23.70 7.07 6.41
CA THR A 105 23.28 8.41 6.83
C THR A 105 23.80 8.81 8.21
N GLY A 106 24.35 7.85 8.98
CA GLY A 106 24.69 8.06 10.38
C GLY A 106 23.46 8.34 11.25
N THR A 107 22.26 7.95 10.79
CA THR A 107 21.01 8.17 11.51
C THR A 107 20.96 7.25 12.73
N VAL A 108 20.74 7.86 13.89
CA VAL A 108 20.49 7.13 15.13
C VAL A 108 18.99 7.20 15.43
N ILE A 109 18.33 6.05 15.34
CA ILE A 109 16.95 5.86 15.78
C ILE A 109 16.99 5.07 17.09
N PRO A 110 16.45 5.61 18.20
CA PRO A 110 16.19 4.81 19.39
C PRO A 110 15.31 3.60 19.00
N GLU A 111 15.60 2.42 19.54
CA GLU A 111 14.89 1.18 19.17
C GLU A 111 14.97 0.82 17.66
N ALA A 112 16.10 1.12 17.01
CA ALA A 112 16.32 0.74 15.60
C ALA A 112 16.09 -0.76 15.31
N ASP A 113 16.32 -1.64 16.29
CA ASP A 113 16.03 -3.07 16.15
C ASP A 113 14.52 -3.35 15.97
N ILE A 114 13.65 -2.56 16.62
CA ILE A 114 12.20 -2.64 16.45
C ILE A 114 11.82 -2.23 15.02
N LEU A 115 12.36 -1.11 14.51
CA LEU A 115 12.16 -0.69 13.12
C LEU A 115 12.56 -1.79 12.14
N LEU A 116 13.77 -2.33 12.28
CA LEU A 116 14.29 -3.38 11.40
C LEU A 116 13.49 -4.69 11.50
N SER A 117 12.90 -4.99 12.66
CA SER A 117 12.03 -6.15 12.86
C SER A 117 10.67 -5.95 12.19
N ILE A 118 10.05 -4.77 12.35
CA ILE A 118 8.77 -4.41 11.70
C ILE A 118 8.92 -4.49 10.18
N VAL A 119 9.98 -3.90 9.62
CA VAL A 119 10.24 -3.93 8.18
C VAL A 119 10.41 -5.37 7.65
N ALA A 120 11.08 -6.24 8.41
CA ALA A 120 11.27 -7.63 8.02
C ALA A 120 9.97 -8.46 8.04
N GLU A 121 9.07 -8.16 8.97
CA GLU A 121 7.90 -8.97 9.30
C GLU A 121 6.59 -8.39 8.77
N HIS A 122 6.61 -7.29 8.01
CA HIS A 122 5.42 -6.56 7.56
C HIS A 122 4.41 -7.36 6.71
N ASP A 123 4.82 -8.49 6.11
CA ASP A 123 3.92 -9.38 5.35
C ASP A 123 3.43 -10.58 6.20
N GLN A 124 3.91 -10.71 7.45
CA GLN A 124 3.48 -11.75 8.38
C GLN A 124 2.18 -11.34 9.08
N LYS A 125 1.04 -11.66 8.45
CA LYS A 125 -0.30 -11.23 8.90
C LYS A 125 -1.04 -12.27 9.74
N ASP A 126 -0.45 -13.44 9.99
CA ASP A 126 -1.08 -14.60 10.65
C ASP A 126 -1.13 -14.50 12.19
N THR A 127 -0.53 -13.48 12.80
CA THR A 127 -0.36 -13.39 14.27
C THR A 127 -0.98 -12.16 14.91
N MET A 128 -1.97 -11.52 14.26
CA MET A 128 -2.67 -10.38 14.87
C MET A 128 -3.62 -10.84 15.99
N GLU A 129 -3.05 -11.14 17.15
CA GLU A 129 -3.81 -11.05 18.40
C GLU A 129 -4.18 -9.58 18.63
N ALA A 130 -5.44 -9.33 18.95
CA ALA A 130 -6.06 -8.01 19.02
C ALA A 130 -5.14 -6.94 19.62
N ALA A 131 -5.05 -5.79 18.94
CA ALA A 131 -4.29 -4.62 19.37
C ALA A 131 -4.78 -4.13 20.74
N GLY A 132 -4.21 -4.67 21.81
CA GLY A 132 -4.39 -4.25 23.19
C GLY A 132 -3.07 -4.39 23.93
N GLU A 133 -2.61 -3.30 24.56
CA GLU A 133 -1.51 -3.14 25.54
C GLU A 133 -0.20 -3.96 25.37
N LYS A 134 0.00 -4.67 24.26
CA LYS A 134 1.23 -5.40 23.95
C LYS A 134 2.30 -4.45 23.41
N ASP A 135 3.52 -4.94 23.50
CA ASP A 135 4.78 -4.29 23.19
C ASP A 135 4.75 -3.38 21.94
N MET A 136 5.63 -2.38 21.94
CA MET A 136 5.74 -1.35 20.90
C MET A 136 5.76 -1.92 19.48
N LYS A 137 6.52 -3.01 19.25
CA LYS A 137 6.64 -3.64 17.92
C LYS A 137 5.28 -4.10 17.42
N SER A 138 4.54 -4.86 18.22
CA SER A 138 3.23 -5.41 17.85
C SER A 138 2.23 -4.31 17.45
N ARG A 139 2.18 -3.22 18.23
CA ARG A 139 1.32 -2.07 17.93
C ARG A 139 1.71 -1.35 16.64
N LEU A 140 3.00 -1.08 16.44
CA LEU A 140 3.47 -0.40 15.22
C LEU A 140 3.30 -1.26 13.96
N LEU A 141 3.52 -2.57 14.08
CA LEU A 141 3.28 -3.53 13.00
C LEU A 141 1.79 -3.56 12.60
N ALA A 142 0.88 -3.56 13.57
CA ALA A 142 -0.56 -3.49 13.31
C ALA A 142 -0.96 -2.21 12.54
N LEU A 143 -0.41 -1.06 12.93
CA LEU A 143 -0.66 0.22 12.26
C LEU A 143 -0.08 0.22 10.84
N LEU A 144 1.13 -0.33 10.65
CA LEU A 144 1.73 -0.49 9.32
C LEU A 144 0.89 -1.40 8.43
N HIS A 145 0.42 -2.55 8.94
CA HIS A 145 -0.44 -3.45 8.18
C HIS A 145 -1.70 -2.76 7.68
N VAL A 146 -2.39 -2.01 8.55
CA VAL A 146 -3.59 -1.28 8.14
C VAL A 146 -3.23 -0.18 7.14
N ALA A 147 -2.15 0.58 7.36
CA ALA A 147 -1.73 1.62 6.43
C ALA A 147 -1.39 1.07 5.02
N ASP A 148 -0.69 -0.07 4.93
CA ASP A 148 -0.45 -0.77 3.65
C ASP A 148 -1.75 -1.29 3.03
N ASP A 149 -2.60 -1.92 3.84
CA ASP A 149 -3.87 -2.49 3.38
C ASP A 149 -4.81 -1.44 2.78
N LEU A 150 -4.79 -0.21 3.27
CA LEU A 150 -5.59 0.89 2.72
C LEU A 150 -5.21 1.24 1.26
N ASP A 151 -3.99 0.91 0.84
CA ASP A 151 -3.55 1.10 -0.54
C ASP A 151 -3.95 -0.05 -1.47
N ALA A 152 -4.58 -1.10 -0.95
CA ALA A 152 -5.17 -2.19 -1.71
C ALA A 152 -6.63 -1.90 -2.13
N PHE A 153 -7.17 -0.74 -1.75
CA PHE A 153 -8.55 -0.34 -2.04
C PHE A 153 -8.64 0.73 -3.15
N GLY A 154 -9.81 0.84 -3.77
CA GLY A 154 -10.08 1.77 -4.86
C GLY A 154 -9.61 1.26 -6.23
N ALA A 155 -9.67 2.13 -7.22
CA ALA A 155 -9.20 1.84 -8.57
C ALA A 155 -7.69 1.53 -8.61
N THR A 156 -6.91 2.22 -7.76
CA THR A 156 -5.49 1.95 -7.54
C THR A 156 -5.23 0.55 -7.00
N GLY A 157 -6.08 0.08 -6.07
CA GLY A 157 -5.99 -1.28 -5.54
C GLY A 157 -6.15 -2.35 -6.62
N ILE A 158 -7.12 -2.17 -7.54
CA ILE A 158 -7.34 -3.07 -8.68
C ILE A 158 -6.08 -3.16 -9.55
N TYR A 159 -5.46 -2.02 -9.87
CA TYR A 159 -4.21 -1.97 -10.62
C TYR A 159 -3.10 -2.73 -9.89
N ARG A 160 -2.86 -2.40 -8.62
CA ARG A 160 -1.75 -2.96 -7.82
C ARG A 160 -1.85 -4.46 -7.68
N TYR A 161 -3.02 -4.99 -7.33
CA TYR A 161 -3.25 -6.43 -7.25
C TYR A 161 -2.97 -7.12 -8.59
N THR A 162 -3.51 -6.56 -9.68
CA THR A 162 -3.40 -7.18 -10.99
C THR A 162 -1.95 -7.23 -11.46
N GLU A 163 -1.18 -6.15 -11.30
CA GLU A 163 0.23 -6.11 -11.66
C GLU A 163 1.05 -7.15 -10.88
N ILE A 164 0.96 -7.17 -9.56
CA ILE A 164 1.80 -8.07 -8.76
C ILE A 164 1.42 -9.54 -8.93
N TYR A 165 0.14 -9.85 -9.15
CA TYR A 165 -0.31 -11.23 -9.42
C TYR A 165 0.18 -11.73 -10.78
N LEU A 166 0.24 -10.85 -11.79
CA LEU A 166 0.83 -11.19 -13.09
C LEU A 166 2.34 -11.46 -12.96
N ILE A 167 3.07 -10.62 -12.22
CA ILE A 167 4.51 -10.82 -11.95
C ILE A 167 4.76 -12.15 -11.22
N ARG A 168 3.86 -12.54 -10.32
CA ARG A 168 3.91 -13.83 -9.61
C ARG A 168 3.46 -15.03 -10.44
N GLY A 169 3.15 -14.82 -11.73
CA GLY A 169 2.78 -15.89 -12.65
C GLY A 169 1.38 -16.48 -12.41
N ILE A 170 0.51 -15.77 -11.69
CA ILE A 170 -0.87 -16.22 -11.47
C ILE A 170 -1.64 -16.11 -12.79
N PRO A 171 -2.29 -17.18 -13.29
CA PRO A 171 -3.07 -17.11 -14.51
C PRO A 171 -4.19 -16.09 -14.40
N SER A 172 -4.36 -15.23 -15.42
CA SER A 172 -5.36 -14.14 -15.44
C SER A 172 -6.75 -14.56 -14.94
N ARG A 173 -7.26 -15.69 -15.41
CA ARG A 173 -8.57 -16.26 -15.00
C ARG A 173 -8.71 -16.56 -13.50
N ASN A 174 -7.60 -16.76 -12.78
CA ASN A 174 -7.58 -17.08 -11.36
C ASN A 174 -7.39 -15.83 -10.48
N ILE A 175 -6.92 -14.72 -11.05
CA ILE A 175 -6.55 -13.51 -10.29
C ILE A 175 -7.75 -12.94 -9.51
N PRO A 176 -8.94 -12.69 -10.11
CA PRO A 176 -10.06 -12.13 -9.36
C PRO A 176 -10.47 -12.97 -8.15
N GLY A 177 -10.55 -14.30 -8.33
CA GLY A 177 -10.94 -15.23 -7.27
C GLY A 177 -9.94 -15.31 -6.12
N ASN A 178 -8.64 -15.13 -6.40
CA ASN A 178 -7.61 -15.09 -5.37
C ASN A 178 -7.57 -13.74 -4.63
N ILE A 179 -7.92 -12.63 -5.30
CA ILE A 179 -7.90 -11.30 -4.69
C ILE A 179 -9.02 -11.11 -3.69
N LEU A 180 -10.24 -11.55 -4.01
CA LEU A 180 -11.43 -11.32 -3.17
C LEU A 180 -11.23 -11.72 -1.69
N PRO A 181 -10.77 -12.95 -1.34
CA PRO A 181 -10.54 -13.30 0.06
C PRO A 181 -9.40 -12.48 0.70
N ASN A 182 -8.36 -12.13 -0.05
CA ASN A 182 -7.28 -11.27 0.45
C ASN A 182 -7.81 -9.87 0.79
N LEU A 183 -8.61 -9.29 -0.10
CA LEU A 183 -9.25 -7.98 0.05
C LEU A 183 -10.17 -7.94 1.28
N GLU A 184 -10.98 -8.99 1.49
CA GLU A 184 -11.85 -9.11 2.68
C GLU A 184 -11.02 -9.15 3.97
N SER A 185 -9.93 -9.94 4.00
CA SER A 185 -9.02 -10.00 5.16
C SER A 185 -8.43 -8.63 5.49
N ARG A 186 -7.99 -7.86 4.48
CA ARG A 186 -7.49 -6.49 4.63
C ARG A 186 -8.53 -5.55 5.25
N PHE A 187 -9.77 -5.61 4.76
CA PHE A 187 -10.83 -4.74 5.31
C PHE A 187 -11.28 -5.15 6.71
N ASN A 188 -11.29 -6.45 7.03
CA ASN A 188 -11.61 -6.92 8.38
C ASN A 188 -10.63 -6.40 9.44
N ARG A 189 -9.31 -6.37 9.14
CA ARG A 189 -8.32 -5.74 10.04
C ARG A 189 -8.62 -4.26 10.31
N MET A 190 -9.01 -3.52 9.28
CA MET A 190 -9.41 -2.13 9.47
C MET A 190 -10.67 -2.01 10.35
N ARG A 191 -11.67 -2.86 10.13
CA ARG A 191 -12.91 -2.90 10.93
C ARG A 191 -12.67 -3.23 12.40
N GLU A 192 -11.68 -4.06 12.70
CA GLU A 192 -11.31 -4.40 14.08
C GLU A 192 -10.60 -3.22 14.78
N MET A 193 -9.88 -2.39 14.02
CA MET A 193 -9.11 -1.27 14.56
C MET A 193 -9.94 -0.01 14.84
N PHE A 194 -11.00 0.24 14.04
CA PHE A 194 -11.76 1.49 14.08
C PHE A 194 -13.25 1.29 14.40
N PRO A 195 -13.89 2.24 15.11
CA PRO A 195 -15.34 2.27 15.27
C PRO A 195 -16.08 2.26 13.94
N ALA A 196 -17.23 1.59 13.91
CA ALA A 196 -18.08 1.47 12.74
C ALA A 196 -18.53 2.82 12.15
N ASP A 197 -18.71 3.81 13.01
CA ASP A 197 -19.15 5.17 12.69
C ASP A 197 -18.01 6.14 12.36
N SER A 198 -16.74 5.69 12.37
CA SER A 198 -15.62 6.56 12.04
C SER A 198 -15.61 6.96 10.56
N ASP A 199 -15.40 8.25 10.29
CA ASP A 199 -15.30 8.79 8.92
C ASP A 199 -14.22 8.11 8.09
N LEU A 200 -13.11 7.73 8.74
CA LEU A 200 -12.02 6.99 8.11
C LEU A 200 -12.51 5.62 7.61
N LEU A 201 -13.17 4.84 8.46
CA LEU A 201 -13.71 3.53 8.07
C LEU A 201 -14.75 3.66 6.96
N GLN A 202 -15.65 4.64 7.04
CA GLN A 202 -16.67 4.87 6.01
C GLN A 202 -16.06 5.29 4.66
N THR A 203 -15.00 6.08 4.68
CA THR A 203 -14.26 6.47 3.47
C THR A 203 -13.63 5.27 2.80
N HIS A 204 -12.92 4.44 3.56
CA HIS A 204 -12.25 3.27 3.01
C HIS A 204 -13.20 2.11 2.72
N PHE A 205 -14.37 2.03 3.37
CA PHE A 205 -15.42 1.08 3.02
C PHE A 205 -15.92 1.31 1.59
N LYS A 206 -16.06 2.56 1.14
CA LYS A 206 -16.43 2.89 -0.25
C LYS A 206 -15.37 2.40 -1.24
N ARG A 207 -14.08 2.65 -0.95
CA ARG A 207 -12.94 2.20 -1.78
C ARG A 207 -12.83 0.67 -1.83
N PHE A 208 -12.98 0.01 -0.67
CA PHE A 208 -13.03 -1.44 -0.56
C PHE A 208 -14.18 -2.01 -1.39
N SER A 209 -15.39 -1.46 -1.23
CA SER A 209 -16.59 -1.91 -1.95
C SER A 209 -16.43 -1.77 -3.45
N TYR A 210 -15.82 -0.68 -3.93
CA TYR A 210 -15.51 -0.49 -5.35
C TYR A 210 -14.57 -1.59 -5.88
N THR A 211 -13.50 -1.88 -5.14
CA THR A 211 -12.52 -2.93 -5.49
C THR A 211 -13.17 -4.30 -5.53
N ARG A 212 -13.95 -4.62 -4.48
CA ARG A 212 -14.66 -5.90 -4.36
C ARG A 212 -15.67 -6.06 -5.48
N GLN A 213 -16.45 -5.03 -5.77
CA GLN A 213 -17.47 -5.06 -6.83
C GLN A 213 -16.82 -5.32 -8.19
N PHE A 214 -15.74 -4.61 -8.53
CA PHE A 214 -15.02 -4.81 -9.79
C PHE A 214 -14.61 -6.28 -9.99
N PHE A 215 -13.94 -6.90 -9.01
CA PHE A 215 -13.52 -8.29 -9.13
C PHE A 215 -14.70 -9.27 -9.10
N SER A 216 -15.76 -8.95 -8.37
CA SER A 216 -16.99 -9.75 -8.35
C SER A 216 -17.69 -9.74 -9.72
N ASP A 217 -17.76 -8.58 -10.36
CA ASP A 217 -18.33 -8.42 -11.71
C ASP A 217 -17.51 -9.19 -12.76
N CYS A 218 -16.17 -9.17 -12.63
CA CYS A 218 -15.30 -9.97 -13.47
C CYS A 218 -15.60 -11.47 -13.37
N MET A 219 -15.93 -11.98 -12.18
CA MET A 219 -16.23 -13.41 -11.98
C MET A 219 -17.68 -13.80 -12.28
N SER A 220 -18.60 -12.83 -12.31
CA SER A 220 -20.05 -13.11 -12.35
C SER A 220 -20.50 -13.67 -13.70
N THR A 221 -19.74 -13.44 -14.78
CA THR A 221 -20.07 -13.93 -16.13
C THR A 221 -18.82 -14.29 -16.93
N PRO A 222 -18.93 -15.16 -17.95
CA PRO A 222 -17.83 -15.41 -18.89
C PRO A 222 -17.33 -14.15 -19.61
N ALA A 223 -18.22 -13.18 -19.86
CA ALA A 223 -17.86 -11.89 -20.44
C ALA A 223 -16.97 -11.07 -19.48
N GLY A 224 -17.29 -11.07 -18.17
CA GLY A 224 -16.46 -10.41 -17.15
C GLY A 224 -15.03 -10.94 -17.08
N LEU A 225 -14.84 -12.26 -17.21
CA LEU A 225 -13.49 -12.85 -17.26
C LEU A 225 -12.75 -12.49 -18.55
N THR A 226 -13.48 -12.32 -19.65
CA THR A 226 -12.91 -11.86 -20.92
C THR A 226 -12.47 -10.39 -20.81
N ASP A 227 -13.28 -9.54 -20.19
CA ASP A 227 -12.95 -8.15 -19.92
C ASP A 227 -11.72 -8.03 -19.00
N PHE A 228 -11.64 -8.87 -17.96
CA PHE A 228 -10.49 -8.92 -17.09
C PHE A 228 -9.24 -9.44 -17.80
N ALA A 229 -9.38 -10.42 -18.69
CA ALA A 229 -8.29 -10.89 -19.53
C ALA A 229 -7.72 -9.76 -20.41
N PHE A 230 -8.58 -8.92 -21.00
CA PHE A 230 -8.16 -7.71 -21.71
C PHE A 230 -7.33 -6.79 -20.81
N LEU A 231 -7.77 -6.52 -19.58
CA LEU A 231 -7.01 -5.69 -18.64
C LEU A 231 -5.62 -6.29 -18.37
N THR A 232 -5.55 -7.59 -18.06
CA THR A 232 -4.27 -8.26 -17.77
C THR A 232 -3.31 -8.25 -18.97
N GLU A 233 -3.81 -8.45 -20.18
CA GLU A 233 -3.02 -8.36 -21.41
C GLU A 233 -2.43 -6.95 -21.56
N LYS A 234 -3.25 -5.91 -21.32
CA LYS A 234 -2.76 -4.53 -21.45
C LYS A 234 -1.79 -4.15 -20.34
N ILE A 235 -1.95 -4.64 -19.11
CA ILE A 235 -0.94 -4.44 -18.07
C ILE A 235 0.37 -5.11 -18.47
N ALA A 236 0.33 -6.37 -18.92
CA ALA A 236 1.54 -7.07 -19.38
C ALA A 236 2.25 -6.30 -20.51
N ALA A 237 1.52 -5.95 -21.57
CA ALA A 237 2.10 -5.28 -22.73
C ALA A 237 2.56 -3.84 -22.45
N LEU A 238 1.74 -3.03 -21.77
CA LEU A 238 2.01 -1.60 -21.65
C LEU A 238 2.85 -1.25 -20.43
N ILE A 239 2.66 -1.94 -19.29
CA ILE A 239 3.41 -1.68 -18.06
C ILE A 239 4.64 -2.57 -18.01
N LEU A 240 4.47 -3.89 -18.08
CA LEU A 240 5.58 -4.81 -17.79
C LEU A 240 6.60 -4.85 -18.93
N GLU A 241 6.17 -4.86 -20.19
CA GLU A 241 7.04 -4.89 -21.36
C GLU A 241 7.47 -3.47 -21.80
N GLN A 242 6.51 -2.57 -22.04
CA GLN A 242 6.79 -1.23 -22.60
C GLN A 242 7.11 -0.17 -21.55
N LYS A 243 7.03 -0.50 -20.25
CA LYS A 243 7.41 0.40 -19.15
C LYS A 243 6.67 1.74 -19.15
N HIS A 244 5.42 1.77 -19.63
CA HIS A 244 4.57 2.95 -19.48
C HIS A 244 4.26 3.20 -18.01
N THR A 245 4.20 4.45 -17.61
CA THR A 245 3.75 4.84 -16.27
C THR A 245 2.26 4.52 -16.08
N PRO A 246 1.77 4.33 -14.85
CA PRO A 246 0.37 4.06 -14.57
C PRO A 246 -0.60 5.08 -15.19
N ILE A 247 -0.23 6.37 -15.19
CA ILE A 247 -1.05 7.44 -15.77
C ILE A 247 -1.13 7.32 -17.30
N THR A 248 0.00 7.10 -17.98
CA THR A 248 0.04 6.91 -19.43
C THR A 248 -0.71 5.64 -19.83
N PHE A 249 -0.63 4.59 -19.02
CA PHE A 249 -1.40 3.37 -19.21
C PHE A 249 -2.91 3.63 -19.13
N ALA A 250 -3.39 4.29 -18.07
CA ALA A 250 -4.81 4.62 -17.91
C ALA A 250 -5.34 5.38 -19.12
N GLN A 251 -4.63 6.41 -19.58
CA GLN A 251 -4.98 7.21 -20.75
C GLN A 251 -5.09 6.38 -22.03
N LYS A 252 -4.13 5.47 -22.26
CA LYS A 252 -4.17 4.55 -23.41
C LYS A 252 -5.39 3.63 -23.36
N ILE A 253 -5.73 3.11 -22.17
CA ILE A 253 -6.92 2.25 -22.00
C ILE A 253 -8.22 3.03 -22.27
N ILE A 254 -8.31 4.27 -21.77
CA ILE A 254 -9.47 5.15 -21.97
C ILE A 254 -9.71 5.45 -23.44
N GLN A 255 -8.64 5.60 -24.23
CA GLN A 255 -8.72 5.97 -25.65
C GLN A 255 -8.81 4.76 -26.60
N HIS A 256 -8.43 3.57 -26.15
CA HIS A 256 -8.39 2.39 -27.00
C HIS A 256 -9.82 1.96 -27.43
N PRO A 257 -10.12 1.85 -28.74
CA PRO A 257 -11.48 1.60 -29.23
C PRO A 257 -12.08 0.29 -28.73
N GLY A 258 -11.28 -0.77 -28.63
CA GLY A 258 -11.71 -2.10 -28.19
C GLY A 258 -11.77 -2.29 -26.68
N THR A 259 -11.56 -1.26 -25.85
CA THR A 259 -11.61 -1.42 -24.38
C THR A 259 -13.05 -1.71 -23.93
N PRO A 260 -13.29 -2.81 -23.21
CA PRO A 260 -14.59 -3.13 -22.64
C PRO A 260 -15.10 -2.03 -21.70
N PHE A 261 -16.43 -1.93 -21.56
CA PHE A 261 -17.04 -0.86 -20.78
C PHE A 261 -16.55 -0.83 -19.33
N LEU A 262 -16.55 -1.99 -18.65
CA LEU A 262 -16.09 -2.13 -17.27
C LEU A 262 -14.64 -1.62 -17.11
N ILE A 263 -13.74 -2.05 -18.00
CA ILE A 263 -12.32 -1.67 -17.96
C ILE A 263 -12.13 -0.19 -18.28
N ARG A 264 -12.90 0.37 -19.22
CA ARG A 264 -12.82 1.80 -19.55
C ARG A 264 -13.29 2.67 -18.40
N GLN A 265 -14.37 2.28 -17.72
CA GLN A 265 -14.87 2.99 -16.56
C GLN A 265 -13.85 2.95 -15.42
N TRP A 266 -13.32 1.76 -15.11
CA TRP A 266 -12.23 1.61 -14.16
C TRP A 266 -11.02 2.49 -14.49
N ALA A 267 -10.57 2.53 -15.75
CA ALA A 267 -9.40 3.31 -16.13
C ALA A 267 -9.59 4.82 -15.91
N ARG A 268 -10.81 5.35 -16.09
CA ARG A 268 -11.14 6.75 -15.76
C ARG A 268 -11.06 7.01 -14.26
N ASP A 269 -11.60 6.08 -13.47
CA ASP A 269 -11.55 6.18 -12.01
C ASP A 269 -10.11 6.06 -11.50
N PHE A 270 -9.30 5.19 -12.12
CA PHE A 270 -7.88 5.04 -11.83
C PHE A 270 -7.07 6.29 -12.18
N GLU A 271 -7.26 6.88 -13.37
CA GLU A 271 -6.64 8.15 -13.74
C GLU A 271 -6.97 9.26 -12.73
N LYS A 272 -8.23 9.34 -12.30
CA LYS A 272 -8.67 10.32 -11.29
C LYS A 272 -8.03 10.08 -9.93
N GLU A 273 -7.95 8.82 -9.47
CA GLU A 273 -7.31 8.47 -8.21
C GLU A 273 -5.80 8.78 -8.23
N LEU A 274 -5.11 8.53 -9.34
CA LEU A 274 -3.69 8.87 -9.48
C LEU A 274 -3.42 10.38 -9.35
N GLY A 275 -4.36 11.23 -9.76
CA GLY A 275 -4.26 12.69 -9.62
C GLY A 275 -4.64 13.23 -8.24
N ALA A 276 -5.11 12.39 -7.32
CA ALA A 276 -5.53 12.79 -5.97
C ALA A 276 -4.40 12.69 -4.92
N PHE A 277 -3.23 12.16 -5.29
CA PHE A 277 -2.08 11.92 -4.40
C PHE A 277 -0.82 12.65 -4.86
#